data_AF-A0A6B3SYZ0-F1
#
_entry.id   AF-A0A6B3SYZ0-F1
#
_cell.length_a   1.000
_cell.length_b   1.000
_cell.length_c   1.000
_cell.angle_alpha   90.00
_cell.angle_beta   90.00
_cell.angle_gamma   90.00
#
_symmetry.space_group_name_H-M   'P 1'
#
loop_
_entity.id
_entity.type
_entity.pdbx_description
1 polymer ?
#
loop_
_entity_poly.entity_id
_entity_poly.type
_entity_poly.pdbx_seq_one_letter_code
_entity_poly.pdbx_strand_id
1 'polypeptide(L)' 'MPKKINVSPREAETIDGLIEKSTKLQAMLLAIQGDGLKPFNNLAESVQDTYLWACSDLASELMELAQRLGENDV' A
#
# COMPACT_ATOMS: atom_id res chain seq x y z
N MET A 1 23.24 -16.34 -19.70
CA MET A 1 22.65 -17.11 -18.59
C MET A 1 21.82 -16.14 -17.74
N PRO A 2 20.52 -16.37 -17.50
CA PRO A 2 19.76 -15.53 -16.58
C PRO A 2 20.33 -15.72 -15.17
N LYS A 3 20.66 -14.62 -14.49
CA LYS A 3 20.97 -14.64 -13.06
C LYS A 3 19.70 -15.09 -12.33
N LYS A 4 19.74 -16.23 -11.64
CA LYS A 4 18.69 -16.59 -10.68
C LYS A 4 18.75 -15.53 -9.58
N ILE A 5 17.72 -14.68 -9.52
CA ILE A 5 17.54 -13.76 -8.40
C ILE A 5 17.21 -14.66 -7.20
N ASN A 6 18.14 -14.75 -6.27
CA ASN A 6 17.98 -15.57 -5.08
C ASN A 6 17.44 -14.65 -3.99
N VAL A 7 16.12 -14.51 -3.93
CA VAL A 7 15.43 -13.72 -2.92
C VAL A 7 15.43 -14.53 -1.62
N SER A 8 15.90 -13.95 -0.52
CA SER A 8 15.83 -14.60 0.79
C SER A 8 14.37 -14.74 1.24
N PRO A 9 14.03 -15.72 2.11
CA PRO A 9 12.67 -15.87 2.63
C PRO A 9 12.11 -14.58 3.26
N ARG A 10 12.97 -13.81 3.95
CA ARG A 10 12.59 -12.53 4.57
C ARG A 10 12.28 -11.44 3.55
N GLU A 11 13.04 -11.38 2.46
CA GLU A 11 12.76 -10.45 1.36
C GLU A 11 11.49 -10.85 0.62
N ALA A 12 11.25 -12.14 0.41
CA ALA A 12 10.02 -12.64 -0.18
C ALA A 12 8.79 -12.25 0.66
N GLU A 13 8.84 -12.44 1.99
CA GLU A 13 7.78 -11.98 2.90
C GLU A 13 7.57 -10.46 2.84
N THR A 14 8.65 -9.68 2.71
CA THR A 14 8.57 -8.22 2.60
C THR A 14 7.92 -7.80 1.28
N ILE A 15 8.27 -8.47 0.17
CA ILE A 15 7.67 -8.25 -1.15
C ILE A 15 6.18 -8.63 -1.14
N ASP A 16 5.82 -9.77 -0.56
CA ASP A 16 4.42 -10.19 -0.43
C ASP A 16 3.61 -9.15 0.37
N GLY A 17 4.18 -8.64 1.47
CA GLY A 17 3.57 -7.57 2.26
C GLY A 17 3.39 -6.26 1.46
N LEU A 18 4.36 -5.89 0.63
CA LEU A 18 4.25 -4.74 -0.27
C LEU A 18 3.12 -4.92 -1.30
N ILE A 19 3.03 -6.11 -1.92
CA ILE A 19 1.98 -6.43 -2.90
C ILE A 19 0.60 -6.37 -2.23
N GLU A 20 0.45 -6.98 -1.06
CA GLU A 20 -0.82 -7.01 -0.34
C GLU A 20 -1.29 -5.59 0.00
N LYS A 21 -0.42 -4.79 0.63
CA LYS A 21 -0.79 -3.44 1.09
C LYS A 21 -0.99 -2.46 -0.06
N SER A 22 -0.19 -2.57 -1.13
CA SER A 22 -0.37 -1.73 -2.33
C SER A 22 -1.66 -2.05 -3.05
N THR A 23 -2.05 -3.33 -3.12
CA THR A 23 -3.36 -3.74 -3.67
C THR A 23 -4.51 -3.18 -2.84
N LYS A 24 -4.41 -3.24 -1.51
CA LYS A 24 -5.41 -2.66 -0.59
C LYS A 24 -5.54 -1.15 -0.78
N LEU A 25 -4.42 -0.42 -0.77
CA LEU A 25 -4.41 1.02 -0.96
C LEU A 25 -4.95 1.40 -2.34
N GLN A 26 -4.61 0.66 -3.40
CA GLN A 26 -5.14 0.89 -4.74
C GLN A 26 -6.66 0.69 -4.79
N ALA A 27 -7.18 -0.38 -4.17
CA ALA A 27 -8.62 -0.62 -4.09
C ALA A 27 -9.35 0.52 -3.37
N MET A 28 -8.75 1.06 -2.30
CA MET A 28 -9.28 2.23 -1.62
C MET A 28 -9.28 3.46 -2.54
N LEU A 29 -8.15 3.79 -3.17
CA LEU A 29 -8.07 4.94 -4.07
C LEU A 29 -9.05 4.85 -5.24
N LEU A 30 -9.29 3.65 -5.79
CA LEU A 30 -10.30 3.43 -6.83
C LEU A 30 -11.72 3.78 -6.39
N ALA A 31 -12.07 3.49 -5.13
CA ALA A 31 -13.37 3.85 -4.56
C ALA A 31 -13.60 5.36 -4.50
N ILE A 32 -12.51 6.14 -4.43
CA ILE A 32 -12.56 7.61 -4.40
C ILE A 32 -12.49 8.20 -5.82
N GLN A 33 -11.68 7.62 -6.71
CA GLN A 33 -11.38 8.21 -8.02
C GLN A 33 -12.46 8.02 -9.10
N GLY A 34 -13.34 7.02 -8.97
CA GLY A 34 -14.28 6.63 -10.04
C GLY A 34 -15.21 7.74 -10.55
N ASP A 35 -15.83 8.50 -9.64
CA ASP A 35 -16.80 9.56 -9.97
C ASP A 35 -16.30 10.96 -9.55
N GLY A 36 -14.97 11.16 -9.53
CA GLY A 36 -14.37 12.43 -9.13
C GLY A 36 -14.64 12.79 -7.67
N LEU A 37 -14.40 11.86 -6.76
CA LEU A 37 -14.63 11.97 -5.31
C LEU A 37 -16.10 12.02 -4.88
N LYS A 38 -17.09 12.06 -5.80
CA LYS A 38 -18.51 12.18 -5.42
C LYS A 38 -18.98 11.11 -4.41
N PRO A 39 -18.67 9.81 -4.57
CA PRO A 39 -19.10 8.80 -3.61
C PRO A 39 -18.46 9.03 -2.24
N PHE A 40 -17.20 9.42 -2.21
CA PHE A 40 -16.47 9.75 -0.98
C PHE A 40 -17.06 10.99 -0.29
N ASN A 41 -17.31 12.06 -1.02
CA ASN A 41 -17.89 13.31 -0.49
C ASN A 41 -19.33 13.14 0.01
N ASN A 42 -20.04 12.10 -0.43
CA ASN A 42 -21.38 11.75 0.04
C ASN A 42 -21.38 10.93 1.34
N LEU A 43 -20.21 10.47 1.81
CA LEU A 43 -20.09 9.80 3.11
C LEU A 43 -20.20 10.81 4.26
N ALA A 44 -20.56 10.32 5.45
CA ALA A 44 -20.48 11.15 6.65
C ALA A 44 -19.03 11.61 6.90
N GLU A 45 -18.83 12.83 7.40
CA GLU A 45 -17.51 13.42 7.65
C GLU A 45 -16.61 12.51 8.49
N SER A 46 -17.15 11.90 9.56
CA SER A 46 -16.42 10.94 10.39
C SER A 46 -15.93 9.70 9.62
N VAL A 47 -16.69 9.27 8.61
CA VAL A 47 -16.32 8.15 7.74
C VAL A 47 -15.24 8.60 6.74
N GLN A 48 -15.35 9.81 6.19
CA GLN A 48 -14.33 10.39 5.32
C GLN A 48 -12.99 10.50 6.03
N ASP A 49 -12.99 11.03 7.26
CA ASP A 49 -11.78 11.15 8.08
C ASP A 49 -11.17 9.78 8.35
N THR A 50 -11.96 8.83 8.87
CA THR A 50 -11.50 7.47 9.16
C THR A 50 -10.91 6.80 7.92
N TYR A 51 -11.52 7.04 6.77
CA TYR A 51 -11.05 6.50 5.50
C TYR A 51 -9.70 7.08 5.09
N LEU A 52 -9.53 8.40 5.18
CA LEU A 52 -8.27 9.08 4.85
C LEU A 52 -7.16 8.68 5.82
N TRP A 53 -7.48 8.52 7.10
CA TRP A 53 -6.57 7.98 8.11
C TRP A 53 -6.10 6.58 7.71
N ALA A 54 -7.02 5.67 7.36
CA ALA A 54 -6.66 4.32 6.94
C ALA A 54 -5.78 4.30 5.66
N CYS A 55 -6.03 5.20 4.70
CA CYS A 55 -5.14 5.38 3.54
C CYS A 55 -3.74 5.84 3.96
N SER A 56 -3.65 6.78 4.90
CA SER A 56 -2.39 7.32 5.42
C SER A 56 -1.58 6.25 6.16
N ASP A 57 -2.24 5.43 6.98
CA ASP A 57 -1.62 4.33 7.72
C ASP A 57 -1.04 3.30 6.74
N LEU A 58 -1.82 2.87 5.74
CA LEU A 58 -1.36 1.95 4.69
C LEU A 58 -0.19 2.51 3.89
N ALA A 59 -0.20 3.80 3.57
CA ALA A 59 0.90 4.45 2.86
C ALA A 59 2.19 4.45 3.71
N SER A 60 2.07 4.69 5.02
CA SER A 60 3.20 4.67 5.95
C SER A 60 3.79 3.26 6.09
N GLU A 61 2.94 2.25 6.28
CA GLU A 61 3.37 0.84 6.32
C GLU A 61 4.06 0.39 5.03
N LEU A 62 3.60 0.87 3.86
CA LEU A 62 4.26 0.62 2.57
C LEU A 62 5.65 1.24 2.51
N MET A 63 5.81 2.48 2.99
CA MET A 63 7.12 3.12 3.05
C MET A 63 8.08 2.36 3.96
N GLU A 64 7.62 1.89 5.12
CA GLU A 64 8.43 1.08 6.03
C GLU A 64 8.87 -0.25 5.39
N LEU A 65 7.96 -0.94 4.71
CA LEU A 65 8.30 -2.19 4.00
C LEU A 65 9.28 -1.95 2.84
N ALA A 66 9.10 -0.85 2.10
CA ALA A 66 10.00 -0.49 1.00
C ALA A 66 11.40 -0.13 1.51
N GLN A 67 11.48 0.62 2.62
CA GLN A 67 12.74 0.94 3.27
C GLN A 67 13.45 -0.33 3.75
N ARG A 68 12.72 -1.23 4.42
CA ARG A 68 13.25 -2.54 4.86
C ARG A 68 13.78 -3.39 3.71
N LEU A 69 13.20 -3.28 2.52
CA LEU A 69 13.68 -3.98 1.33
C LEU A 69 14.98 -3.34 0.82
N GLY A 70 15.04 -2.01 0.72
CA GLY A 70 16.21 -1.27 0.27
C GLY A 70 17.41 -1.31 1.23
N GLU A 71 17.19 -1.51 2.53
CA GLU A 71 18.25 -1.69 3.53
C GLU A 71 18.97 -3.04 3.41
N ASN A 72 18.42 -4.04 2.70
CA ASN A 72 19.10 -5.33 2.48
C ASN A 72 20.07 -5.31 1.28
N ASP A 73 20.10 -4.22 0.50
CA ASP A 73 20.98 -4.04 -0.67
C ASP A 73 22.33 -3.35 -0.33
N VAL A 74 22.62 -3.08 0.97
CA VAL A 74 23.88 -2.46 1.46
C VAL A 74 24.70 -3.42 2.32
#